data_AF-A0A5C8T0R7-F1
#
_entry.id   AF-A0A5C8T0R7-F1
#
_cell.length_a   1.000
_cell.length_b   1.000
_cell.length_c   1.000
_cell.angle_alpha   90.00
_cell.angle_beta   90.00
_cell.angle_gamma   90.00
#
_symmetry.space_group_name_H-M   'P 1'
#
loop_
_entity.id
_entity.type
_entity.pdbx_description
1 polymer ?
#
loop_
_entity_poly.entity_id
_entity_poly.type
_entity_poly.pdbx_seq_one_letter_code
_entity_poly.pdbx_strand_id
1 'polypeptide(L)' 'MRLLVAAIGRVKTGPERDLAARYRERAAQLGRGLGFTACDIAEMVESRARRAPDRCAEE' A
#
# COMPACT_ATOMS: atom_id res chain seq x y z
N MET A 1 -3.27 -18.76 -6.26
CA MET A 1 -2.08 -17.86 -6.28
C MET A 1 -2.34 -16.66 -5.37
N ARG A 2 -1.32 -16.02 -4.79
CA ARG A 2 -1.50 -14.85 -3.91
C ARG A 2 -0.89 -13.61 -4.55
N LEU A 3 -1.57 -12.47 -4.42
CA LEU A 3 -1.07 -11.17 -4.84
C LEU A 3 -0.63 -10.36 -3.61
N LEU A 4 0.58 -9.80 -3.68
CA LEU A 4 1.13 -8.91 -2.66
C LEU A 4 1.53 -7.60 -3.33
N VAL A 5 0.96 -6.49 -2.86
CA VAL A 5 1.39 -5.14 -3.18
C VAL A 5 2.38 -4.70 -2.11
N ALA A 6 3.66 -4.63 -2.47
CA ALA A 6 4.69 -4.08 -1.61
C ALA A 6 4.90 -2.61 -1.98
N ALA A 7 4.59 -1.70 -1.05
CA ALA A 7 4.73 -0.26 -1.24
C ALA A 7 5.74 0.31 -0.24
N ILE A 8 6.52 1.29 -0.67
CA ILE A 8 7.45 2.05 0.18
C ILE A 8 6.77 3.37 0.57
N GLY A 9 6.84 3.72 1.85
CA GLY A 9 6.14 4.87 2.42
C GLY A 9 4.79 4.46 3.03
N ARG A 10 4.34 5.23 4.04
CA ARG A 10 3.01 5.07 4.63
C ARG A 10 2.10 6.14 4.07
N VAL A 11 0.98 5.73 3.47
CA VAL A 11 -0.04 6.69 3.02
C VAL A 11 -0.64 7.34 4.27
N LYS A 12 -0.65 8.67 4.31
CA LYS A 12 -1.29 9.42 5.41
C LYS A 12 -2.78 9.10 5.45
N THR A 13 -3.39 9.21 6.62
CA THR A 13 -4.85 9.10 6.73
C THR A 13 -5.50 10.18 5.87
N GLY A 14 -6.31 9.76 4.90
CA GLY A 14 -6.87 10.65 3.90
C GLY A 14 -7.57 9.90 2.77
N PRO A 15 -8.12 10.62 1.78
CA PRO A 15 -8.92 10.05 0.69
C PRO A 15 -8.15 9.02 -0.15
N GLU A 16 -6.83 9.18 -0.28
CA GLU A 16 -5.94 8.25 -0.99
C GLU A 16 -5.90 6.87 -0.32
N ARG A 17 -5.90 6.84 1.01
CA ARG A 17 -5.90 5.61 1.79
C ARG A 17 -7.22 4.86 1.64
N ASP A 18 -8.32 5.59 1.68
CA ASP A 18 -9.66 5.02 1.52
C ASP A 18 -9.85 4.49 0.09
N LEU A 19 -9.33 5.21 -0.90
CA LEU A 19 -9.30 4.77 -2.28
C LEU A 19 -8.54 3.45 -2.41
N ALA A 20 -7.32 3.37 -1.88
CA ALA A 20 -6.51 2.15 -1.90
C ALA A 20 -7.23 0.97 -1.22
N ALA A 21 -7.87 1.21 -0.07
CA ALA A 21 -8.65 0.19 0.63
C ALA A 21 -9.83 -0.34 -0.21
N ARG A 22 -10.58 0.55 -0.86
CA ARG A 22 -11.71 0.18 -1.74
C ARG A 22 -11.26 -0.63 -2.95
N TYR A 23 -10.16 -0.25 -3.58
CA TYR A 23 -9.62 -0.99 -4.72
C TYR A 23 -9.02 -2.34 -4.32
N ARG A 24 -8.39 -2.43 -3.14
CA ARG A 24 -7.92 -3.71 -2.58
C ARG A 24 -9.06 -4.69 -2.39
N GLU A 25 -10.18 -4.23 -1.82
CA GLU A 25 -11.36 -5.07 -1.61
C GLU A 25 -11.93 -5.58 -2.94
N ARG A 26 -12.07 -4.67 -3.92
CA ARG A 26 -12.51 -5.06 -5.27
C ARG A 26 -11.57 -6.08 -5.91
N ALA A 27 -10.26 -5.89 -5.79
CA ALA A 27 -9.27 -6.83 -6.31
C ALA A 27 -9.35 -8.20 -5.63
N ALA A 28 -9.57 -8.25 -4.31
CA ALA A 28 -9.74 -9.49 -3.57
C ALA A 28 -11.02 -10.24 -4.00
N GLN A 29 -12.12 -9.52 -4.26
CA GLN A 29 -13.37 -10.13 -4.72
C GLN A 29 -13.25 -10.67 -6.15
N LEU A 30 -12.74 -9.87 -7.08
CA LEU A 30 -12.56 -10.28 -8.50
C LEU A 30 -11.49 -11.36 -8.65
N GLY A 31 -10.41 -11.29 -7.87
CA GLY A 31 -9.29 -12.21 -7.94
C GLY A 31 -9.67 -13.66 -7.67
N ARG A 32 -10.70 -13.91 -6.84
CA ARG A 32 -11.17 -15.27 -6.55
C ARG A 32 -11.62 -16.01 -7.81
N GLY A 33 -12.29 -15.33 -8.74
CA GLY A 33 -12.72 -15.91 -10.01
C GLY A 33 -11.57 -16.19 -10.99
N LEU A 34 -10.40 -15.61 -10.74
CA LEU A 34 -9.20 -15.72 -11.57
C LEU A 34 -8.13 -16.65 -10.96
N GLY A 35 -8.44 -17.33 -9.86
CA GLY A 35 -7.50 -18.21 -9.15
C GLY A 35 -6.54 -17.47 -8.19
N PHE A 36 -6.77 -16.18 -7.94
CA PHE A 36 -6.08 -15.43 -6.89
C PHE A 36 -6.85 -15.51 -5.57
N THR A 37 -6.23 -16.08 -4.54
CA THR A 37 -6.87 -16.34 -3.24
C THR A 37 -6.79 -15.16 -2.28
N ALA A 38 -5.87 -14.21 -2.53
CA ALA A 38 -5.67 -13.02 -1.70
C ALA A 38 -5.02 -11.88 -2.50
N CYS A 39 -5.32 -10.64 -2.08
CA CYS A 39 -4.66 -9.41 -2.50
C CYS A 39 -4.31 -8.61 -1.25
N ASP A 40 -3.06 -8.74 -0.82
CA ASP A 40 -2.52 -8.14 0.41
C ASP A 40 -1.71 -6.89 0.08
N ILE A 41 -1.71 -5.89 0.97
CA ILE A 41 -0.88 -4.69 0.85
C ILE A 41 0.07 -4.66 2.05
N ALA A 42 1.38 -4.58 1.77
CA ALA A 42 2.43 -4.40 2.75
C ALA A 42 3.09 -3.03 2.54
N GLU A 43 2.95 -2.15 3.52
CA GLU A 43 3.62 -0.85 3.55
C GLU A 43 4.95 -0.97 4.31
N MET A 44 6.04 -0.64 3.63
CA MET A 44 7.40 -0.58 4.18
C MET A 44 7.75 0.86 4.47
N VAL A 45 8.47 1.12 5.56
CA VAL A 45 8.90 2.49 5.87
C VAL A 45 10.02 2.89 4.90
N GLU A 46 9.91 4.07 4.28
CA GLU A 46 10.86 4.64 3.31
C GLU A 46 12.28 4.82 3.88
N SER A 47 12.39 5.07 5.19
CA SER A 47 13.66 5.15 5.90
C SER A 47 13.47 4.86 7.39
N ARG A 48 14.51 4.34 8.08
CA ARG A 48 14.53 4.29 9.57
C ARG A 48 14.66 5.69 10.20
N ALA A 49 14.92 6.73 9.40
CA ALA A 49 14.99 8.11 9.86
C ALA A 49 13.58 8.64 10.21
N ARG A 50 13.40 9.04 11.46
CA ARG A 50 12.09 9.31 12.09
C ARG A 50 11.50 10.71 11.84
N ARG A 51 12.14 11.58 11.04
CA ARG A 51 11.86 13.04 11.04
C ARG A 51 11.60 13.61 9.64
N ALA A 52 10.52 14.38 9.52
CA ALA A 52 10.15 15.14 8.33
C ALA A 52 11.21 16.11 7.77
N PRO A 53 12.02 16.84 8.57
CA PRO A 53 13.05 17.73 8.03
C PRO A 53 14.20 17.01 7.32
N ASP A 54 14.41 15.71 7.55
CA ASP A 54 15.48 14.94 6.89
C ASP A 54 15.11 14.60 5.42
N ARG A 55 13.85 14.82 4.98
CA ARG A 55 13.39 14.56 3.60
C ARG A 55 13.49 15.76 2.65
N CYS A 56 13.77 16.96 3.14
CA CYS A 56 13.87 18.17 2.32
C CYS A 56 15.32 18.64 2.09
N ALA A 57 16.32 17.85 2.50
CA ALA A 57 17.73 18.21 2.36
C ALA A 57 18.44 17.55 1.15
N GLU A 58 17.74 16.72 0.39
CA GLU A 58 18.25 16.06 -0.82
C GLU A 58 17.34 16.29 -2.05
N GLU A 59 16.82 17.52 -2.20
CA GLU A 59 16.44 18.07 -3.52
C GLU A 59 17.45 19.13 -3.95
#